data_AF-A0A973NW08-F1
#
_entry.id   AF-A0A973NW08-F1
#
_cell.length_a   1.000
_cell.length_b   1.000
_cell.length_c   1.000
_cell.angle_alpha   90.00
_cell.angle_beta   90.00
_cell.angle_gamma   90.00
#
_symmetry.space_group_name_H-M   'P 1'
#
loop_
_entity.id
_entity.type
_entity.pdbx_description
1 polymer ?
#
loop_
_entity_poly.entity_id
_entity_poly.type
_entity_poly.pdbx_seq_one_letter_code
_entity_poly.pdbx_strand_id
1 'polypeptide(L)'
;MQHSNVDPRAAGGEIREVRIAPLFPARSQAIEFPWSGAQARAQLVHGFDSRNASSRSFNLIRSKLVALQRERSWRMIGVASATSEVGKSFVSANLAAALSRDPRFQTYLLDLDLRRGTIKDIFG
;
A
#
# COMPACT_ATOMS: atom_id res chain seq x y z
N MET A 1 18.86 57.32 -16.57
CA MET A 1 18.21 56.28 -15.76
C MET A 1 18.58 54.93 -16.38
N GLN A 2 19.51 54.21 -15.76
CA GLN A 2 19.97 52.89 -16.24
C GLN A 2 19.12 51.81 -15.57
N HIS A 3 18.46 50.97 -16.36
CA HIS A 3 17.77 49.78 -15.87
C HIS A 3 18.81 48.68 -15.61
N SER A 4 19.07 48.37 -14.34
CA SER A 4 19.86 47.21 -13.94
C SER A 4 19.04 45.94 -14.20
N ASN A 5 19.49 45.14 -15.17
CA ASN A 5 18.93 43.83 -15.45
C ASN A 5 19.48 42.85 -14.39
N VAL A 6 18.64 42.43 -13.45
CA VAL A 6 19.02 41.42 -12.44
C VAL A 6 18.96 40.06 -13.11
N ASP A 7 20.11 39.39 -13.25
CA ASP A 7 20.18 38.01 -13.75
C ASP A 7 19.55 37.05 -12.71
N PRO A 8 18.45 36.34 -13.04
CA PRO A 8 17.80 35.40 -12.13
C PRO A 8 18.65 34.14 -11.82
N ARG A 9 19.85 34.00 -12.42
CA ARG A 9 20.76 32.87 -12.20
C ARG A 9 21.76 33.09 -11.06
N ALA A 10 21.79 34.26 -10.43
CA ALA A 10 22.72 34.57 -9.34
C ALA A 10 22.35 33.92 -7.98
N ALA A 11 21.17 33.33 -7.85
CA ALA A 11 20.77 32.54 -6.68
C ALA A 11 21.11 31.06 -6.88
N GLY A 12 22.40 30.75 -7.05
CA GLY A 12 22.93 29.40 -7.07
C GLY A 12 22.86 28.75 -5.69
N GLY A 13 21.67 28.38 -5.25
CA GLY A 13 21.51 27.46 -4.12
C GLY A 13 21.95 26.07 -4.55
N GLU A 14 22.99 25.54 -3.91
CA GLU A 14 23.35 24.12 -4.01
C GLU A 14 22.09 23.26 -3.82
N ILE A 15 21.65 22.57 -4.87
CA ILE A 15 20.66 21.50 -4.74
C ILE A 15 21.39 20.37 -4.01
N ARG A 16 21.34 20.39 -2.68
CA ARG A 16 21.80 19.26 -1.87
C ARG A 16 20.85 18.10 -2.14
N GLU A 17 21.36 17.09 -2.85
CA GLU A 17 20.71 15.80 -2.96
C GLU A 17 20.51 15.24 -1.55
N VAL A 18 19.31 15.42 -1.00
CA VAL A 18 18.95 14.85 0.29
C VAL A 18 18.84 13.34 0.07
N ARG A 19 19.91 12.62 0.37
CA ARG A 19 19.85 11.16 0.50
C ARG A 19 18.98 10.84 1.69
N ILE A 20 17.68 10.67 1.43
CA ILE A 20 16.81 10.12 2.44
C ILE A 20 17.24 8.66 2.59
N ALA A 21 17.76 8.32 3.78
CA ALA A 21 17.90 6.91 4.18
C ALA A 21 16.60 6.18 3.83
N PRO A 22 16.62 4.88 3.49
CA PRO A 22 15.42 4.20 3.03
C PRO A 22 14.27 4.46 4.01
N LEU A 23 13.27 5.22 3.53
CA LEU A 23 12.12 5.70 4.29
C LEU A 23 11.26 4.54 4.83
N PHE A 24 11.49 3.34 4.30
CA PHE A 24 10.81 2.12 4.67
C PHE A 24 11.82 1.01 4.98
N PRO A 25 11.54 0.17 6.00
CA PRO A 25 12.37 -0.99 6.28
C PRO A 25 12.41 -1.91 5.05
N ALA A 26 13.58 -2.46 4.77
CA ALA A 26 13.72 -3.52 3.78
C ALA A 26 12.97 -4.77 4.25
N ARG A 27 12.56 -5.64 3.31
CA ARG A 27 11.93 -6.92 3.67
C ARG A 27 12.81 -7.78 4.59
N SER A 28 14.13 -7.68 4.49
CA SER A 28 15.08 -8.34 5.39
C SER A 28 15.02 -7.85 6.84
N GLN A 29 14.41 -6.69 7.08
CA GLN A 29 14.19 -6.11 8.40
C GLN A 29 12.74 -6.35 8.90
N ALA A 30 11.91 -7.07 8.13
CA ALA A 30 10.57 -7.40 8.54
C ALA A 30 10.62 -8.40 9.72
N ILE A 31 9.78 -8.15 10.72
CA ILE A 31 9.57 -9.07 11.84
C ILE A 31 8.47 -10.04 11.42
N GLU A 32 8.80 -11.33 11.39
CA GLU A 32 7.81 -12.37 11.20
C GLU A 32 6.98 -12.53 12.48
N PHE A 33 5.68 -12.70 12.31
CA PHE A 33 4.74 -12.96 13.39
C PHE A 33 3.86 -14.17 13.04
N PRO A 34 3.40 -14.93 14.04
CA PRO A 34 2.59 -16.11 13.77
C PRO A 34 1.21 -15.71 13.22
N TRP A 35 0.90 -16.19 12.02
CA TRP A 35 -0.39 -16.00 11.38
C TRP A 35 -0.95 -17.33 10.87
N SER A 36 -2.17 -17.66 11.28
CA SER A 36 -2.84 -18.90 10.97
C SER A 36 -4.14 -18.68 10.22
N GLY A 37 -4.62 -19.71 9.53
CA GLY A 37 -5.95 -19.69 8.92
C GLY A 37 -7.09 -19.48 9.93
N ALA A 38 -6.89 -19.83 11.20
CA ALA A 38 -7.86 -19.57 12.27
C ALA A 38 -7.91 -18.07 12.62
N GLN A 39 -6.76 -17.41 12.79
CA GLN A 39 -6.67 -15.96 12.97
C GLN A 39 -7.28 -15.21 11.78
N ALA A 40 -6.96 -15.65 10.55
CA ALA A 40 -7.53 -15.06 9.34
C ALA A 40 -9.08 -15.12 9.33
N ARG A 41 -9.68 -16.24 9.75
CA ARG A 41 -11.15 -16.35 9.85
C ARG A 41 -11.72 -15.47 10.96
N ALA A 42 -11.08 -15.44 12.13
CA ALA A 42 -11.52 -14.61 13.25
C ALA A 42 -11.50 -13.11 12.91
N GLN A 43 -10.52 -12.68 12.10
CA GLN A 43 -10.33 -11.30 11.66
C GLN A 43 -11.00 -10.98 10.30
N LEU A 44 -11.81 -11.91 9.77
CA LEU A 44 -12.50 -11.78 8.48
C LEU A 44 -11.56 -11.50 7.29
N VAL A 45 -10.31 -11.98 7.35
CA VAL A 45 -9.33 -11.92 6.26
C VAL A 45 -9.44 -13.18 5.41
N HIS A 46 -10.47 -13.22 4.57
CA HIS A 46 -10.72 -14.32 3.62
C HIS A 46 -9.78 -14.29 2.42
N GLY A 47 -9.19 -13.13 2.10
CA GLY A 47 -8.34 -12.92 0.94
C GLY A 47 -7.14 -13.87 0.80
N PHE A 48 -6.75 -14.63 1.82
CA PHE A 48 -5.73 -15.69 1.70
C PHE A 48 -6.25 -17.00 1.10
N ASP A 49 -7.56 -17.24 1.09
CA ASP A 49 -8.17 -18.46 0.57
C ASP A 49 -9.00 -18.15 -0.68
N SER A 50 -8.57 -18.65 -1.84
CA SER A 50 -9.26 -18.36 -3.11
C SER A 50 -10.55 -19.16 -3.29
N ARG A 51 -10.74 -20.24 -2.51
CA ARG A 51 -11.92 -21.12 -2.59
C ARG A 51 -13.05 -20.63 -1.69
N ASN A 52 -12.76 -19.76 -0.73
CA ASN A 52 -13.76 -19.16 0.13
C ASN A 52 -14.71 -18.25 -0.67
N ALA A 53 -16.02 -18.41 -0.49
CA ALA A 53 -17.03 -17.60 -1.16
C ALA A 53 -16.86 -16.09 -0.90
N SER A 54 -16.51 -15.73 0.34
CA SER A 54 -16.25 -14.34 0.76
C SER A 54 -15.03 -13.73 0.07
N SER A 55 -14.18 -14.52 -0.57
CA SER A 55 -13.02 -14.05 -1.33
C SER A 55 -13.34 -13.64 -2.77
N ARG A 56 -14.53 -13.95 -3.28
CA ARG A 56 -14.87 -13.78 -4.71
C ARG A 56 -14.72 -12.33 -5.17
N SER A 57 -15.19 -11.37 -4.37
CA SER A 57 -15.08 -9.95 -4.67
C SER A 57 -13.61 -9.48 -4.72
N PHE A 58 -12.79 -9.92 -3.77
CA PHE A 58 -11.36 -9.60 -3.73
C PHE A 58 -10.58 -10.26 -4.88
N ASN A 59 -10.96 -11.47 -5.29
CA ASN A 59 -10.40 -12.13 -6.46
C ASN A 59 -10.68 -11.34 -7.75
N LEU A 60 -11.90 -10.81 -7.89
CA LEU A 60 -12.26 -9.98 -9.03
C LEU A 60 -11.43 -8.68 -9.07
N ILE A 61 -11.33 -7.98 -7.94
CA ILE A 61 -10.53 -6.75 -7.84
C ILE A 61 -9.06 -7.05 -8.15
N ARG A 62 -8.49 -8.12 -7.57
CA ARG A 62 -7.12 -8.57 -7.87
C ARG A 62 -6.91 -8.77 -9.37
N SER A 63 -7.79 -9.52 -10.05
CA SER A 63 -7.64 -9.77 -11.49
C SER A 63 -7.62 -8.47 -12.30
N LYS A 64 -8.47 -7.51 -11.95
CA LYS A 64 -8.48 -6.17 -12.58
C LYS A 64 -7.19 -5.40 -12.32
N LEU A 65 -6.69 -5.41 -11.08
CA LEU A 65 -5.45 -4.72 -10.72
C LEU A 65 -4.22 -5.34 -11.39
N VAL A 66 -4.17 -6.67 -11.53
CA VAL A 66 -3.09 -7.36 -12.27
C VAL A 66 -3.13 -7.00 -13.76
N ALA A 67 -4.32 -6.88 -14.36
CA ALA A 67 -4.43 -6.40 -15.73
C ALA A 67 -3.92 -4.95 -15.87
N LEU A 68 -4.37 -4.05 -14.98
CA LEU A 68 -3.91 -2.66 -14.95
C LEU A 68 -2.40 -2.55 -14.70
N GLN A 69 -1.83 -3.40 -13.86
CA GLN A 69 -0.38 -3.42 -13.63
C GLN A 69 0.37 -3.76 -14.93
N ARG A 70 -0.11 -4.72 -15.72
CA ARG A 70 0.52 -5.08 -17.02
C ARG A 70 0.42 -3.96 -18.05
N GLU A 71 -0.72 -3.26 -18.08
CA GLU A 71 -0.98 -2.21 -19.07
C GLU A 71 -0.36 -0.87 -18.70
N ARG A 72 -0.32 -0.53 -17.41
CA ARG A 72 0.02 0.81 -16.90
C ARG A 72 1.23 0.84 -15.98
N SER A 73 1.82 -0.32 -15.67
CA SER A 73 2.93 -0.44 -14.72
C SER A 73 2.63 0.12 -13.32
N TRP A 74 1.36 0.08 -12.89
CA TRP A 74 0.98 0.53 -11.55
C TRP A 74 1.56 -0.39 -10.46
N ARG A 75 2.26 0.22 -9.50
CA ARG A 75 2.89 -0.50 -8.37
C ARG A 75 2.33 -0.10 -7.01
N MET A 76 1.54 0.97 -6.96
CA MET A 76 0.95 1.52 -5.74
C MET A 76 -0.53 1.81 -5.98
N ILE A 77 -1.35 1.41 -5.01
CA ILE A 77 -2.79 1.54 -5.08
C ILE A 77 -3.24 2.14 -3.75
N GLY A 78 -3.84 3.33 -3.82
CA GLY A 78 -4.50 3.93 -2.67
C GLY A 78 -5.90 3.37 -2.49
N VAL A 79 -6.22 2.89 -1.30
CA VAL A 79 -7.59 2.57 -0.90
C VAL A 79 -8.05 3.69 0.02
N ALA A 80 -9.07 4.43 -0.41
CA ALA A 80 -9.66 5.53 0.35
C ALA A 80 -11.19 5.34 0.41
N SER A 81 -11.80 5.87 1.46
CA SER A 81 -13.26 5.91 1.62
C SER A 81 -13.71 7.36 1.72
N ALA A 82 -14.93 7.63 1.24
CA ALA A 82 -15.51 8.98 1.32
C ALA A 82 -15.74 9.43 2.76
N THR A 83 -16.00 8.49 3.67
CA THR A 83 -16.19 8.71 5.11
C THR A 83 -15.45 7.66 5.93
N SER A 84 -15.26 7.91 7.23
CA SER A 84 -14.68 6.93 8.15
C SER A 84 -15.60 5.72 8.37
N GLU A 85 -15.02 4.59 8.81
CA GLU A 85 -15.75 3.40 9.29
C GLU A 85 -16.54 2.61 8.23
N VAL A 86 -16.42 2.94 6.94
CA VAL A 86 -17.09 2.21 5.84
C VAL A 86 -16.31 0.95 5.39
N GLY A 87 -15.39 0.44 6.21
CA GLY A 87 -14.67 -0.80 5.92
C GLY A 87 -13.45 -0.68 4.99
N LYS A 88 -12.84 0.51 4.88
CA LYS A 88 -11.56 0.71 4.13
C LYS A 88 -10.51 -0.33 4.51
N SER A 89 -10.21 -0.45 5.81
CA SER A 89 -9.19 -1.36 6.34
C SER A 89 -9.53 -2.83 6.07
N PHE A 90 -10.80 -3.20 6.16
CA PHE A 90 -11.30 -4.53 5.81
C PHE A 90 -11.04 -4.86 4.33
N VAL A 91 -11.38 -3.94 3.42
CA VAL A 91 -11.13 -4.09 1.99
C VAL A 91 -9.63 -4.13 1.70
N SER A 92 -8.84 -3.24 2.29
CA SER A 92 -7.38 -3.19 2.12
C SER A 92 -6.70 -4.49 2.56
N ALA A 93 -7.05 -5.02 3.74
CA ALA A 93 -6.48 -6.26 4.27
C ALA A 93 -6.77 -7.46 3.37
N ASN A 94 -8.04 -7.63 2.98
CA ASN A 94 -8.45 -8.75 2.13
C ASN A 94 -7.92 -8.63 0.70
N LEU A 95 -7.84 -7.42 0.15
CA LEU A 95 -7.27 -7.19 -1.16
C LEU A 95 -5.76 -7.47 -1.18
N ALA A 96 -5.03 -7.01 -0.16
CA ALA A 96 -3.60 -7.31 0.00
C ALA A 96 -3.37 -8.82 0.13
N ALA A 97 -4.15 -9.50 0.97
CA ALA A 97 -4.12 -10.96 1.09
C ALA A 97 -4.42 -11.67 -0.25
N ALA A 98 -5.38 -11.14 -1.03
CA ALA A 98 -5.68 -11.72 -2.34
C ALA A 98 -4.54 -11.57 -3.34
N LEU A 99 -3.91 -10.38 -3.38
CA LEU A 99 -2.76 -10.03 -4.20
C LEU A 99 -1.51 -10.84 -3.82
N SER A 100 -1.25 -11.05 -2.53
CA SER A 100 -0.05 -11.75 -2.05
C SER A 100 0.03 -13.23 -2.46
N ARG A 101 -1.08 -13.83 -2.90
CA ARG A 101 -1.09 -15.21 -3.40
C ARG A 101 -0.51 -15.37 -4.80
N ASP A 102 -0.31 -14.28 -5.53
CA ASP A 102 0.37 -14.34 -6.82
C ASP A 102 1.88 -14.16 -6.60
N PRO A 103 2.69 -15.21 -6.81
CA PRO A 103 4.11 -15.19 -6.44
C PRO A 103 4.95 -14.21 -7.28
N ARG A 104 4.39 -13.65 -8.35
CA ARG A 104 5.05 -12.61 -9.15
C ARG A 104 5.07 -11.25 -8.46
N PHE A 105 4.19 -11.05 -7.48
CA PHE A 105 4.04 -9.77 -6.78
C PHE A 105 4.51 -9.88 -5.34
N GLN A 106 5.41 -8.97 -4.96
CA GLN A 106 5.66 -8.68 -3.56
C GLN A 106 4.63 -7.65 -3.10
N THR A 107 3.69 -8.09 -2.29
CA THR A 107 2.59 -7.26 -1.81
C THR A 107 2.92 -6.66 -0.45
N TYR A 108 2.82 -5.35 -0.34
CA TYR A 108 2.96 -4.59 0.90
C TYR A 108 1.65 -3.90 1.22
N LEU A 109 1.21 -4.01 2.47
CA LEU A 109 0.06 -3.28 2.99
C LEU A 109 0.57 -2.20 3.95
N LEU A 110 0.30 -0.94 3.63
CA LEU A 110 0.72 0.20 4.43
C LEU A 110 -0.52 0.89 4.99
N ASP A 111 -0.56 1.09 6.31
CA ASP A 111 -1.57 1.92 6.94
C ASP A 111 -1.08 3.36 6.99
N LEU A 112 -1.57 4.19 6.07
CA LEU A 112 -1.24 5.61 5.98
C LEU A 112 -2.29 6.50 6.66
N ASP A 113 -3.25 5.91 7.39
CA ASP A 113 -4.17 6.69 8.24
C ASP A 113 -3.48 6.99 9.58
N LEU A 114 -2.72 8.09 9.61
CA LEU A 114 -1.96 8.50 10.80
C LEU A 114 -2.85 8.96 11.97
N ARG A 115 -4.17 9.08 11.77
CA ARG A 115 -5.11 9.52 12.80
C ARG A 115 -5.88 8.36 13.43
N ARG A 116 -6.33 7.42 12.60
CA ARG A 116 -7.20 6.29 13.01
C ARG A 116 -6.84 5.00 12.25
N GLY A 117 -5.55 4.70 12.15
CA GLY A 117 -5.07 3.44 11.57
C GLY A 117 -5.57 2.22 12.35
N THR A 118 -6.07 1.22 11.63
CA THR A 118 -6.69 0.00 12.19
C THR A 118 -6.15 -1.29 11.58
N ILE A 119 -5.16 -1.22 10.67
CA ILE A 119 -4.56 -2.43 10.09
C ILE A 119 -3.83 -3.26 11.17
N LYS A 120 -3.21 -2.60 12.15
CA LYS A 120 -2.58 -3.29 13.29
C LYS A 120 -3.58 -4.17 14.04
N ASP A 121 -4.82 -3.69 14.22
CA ASP A 121 -5.83 -4.41 14.99
C ASP A 121 -6.31 -5.68 14.26
N ILE A 122 -6.20 -5.69 12.93
CA ILE A 122 -6.51 -6.86 12.08
C ILE A 122 -5.40 -7.90 12.17
N PHE A 123 -4.12 -7.50 12.13
CA PHE A 123 -3.00 -8.43 11.99
C PHE A 123 -2.24 -8.75 13.31
N GLY A 124 -2.46 -7.98 14.38
CA GLY A 124 -1.76 -8.12 15.66
C GLY A 124 -0.59 -7.15 15.77
#